data_AF-A0A1V2GM60-F1
#
_entry.id   AF-A0A1V2GM60-F1
#
_cell.length_a   1.000
_cell.length_b   1.000
_cell.length_c   1.000
_cell.angle_alpha   90.00
_cell.angle_beta   90.00
_cell.angle_gamma   90.00
#
_symmetry.space_group_name_H-M   'P 1'
#
loop_
_entity.id
_entity.type
_entity.pdbx_description
1 polymer ?
#
loop_
_entity_poly.entity_id
_entity_poly.type
_entity_poly.pdbx_seq_one_letter_code
_entity_poly.pdbx_strand_id
1 'polypeptide(L)'
;MSKFLDRFRYFKQKGETFADGHGQLLNTNRDWEDGYRQRWQHDKIVRSTHGVNCTGSCSWKIYVKNGLVTWETQQTDYPRTRPDLPNHEPRGCPRGASYSWYLYSANRLKYPMMRKRLMKMWREAKALHSDPVEAWASIIEDADKAKSFKQARGRGGFVRSSWQEVNELIAASNVYTIKNYGPDRVAGFSPIPAMSMVSYASGARYLSLLGGTCLSFYDWYCDLPPASPQTWGEQTDVPESADWYNSSYIIAWGSNVPQTRTPDAHFFTEVRYKGTKTVAVTPDYAEIAKLCDLWLAPKQGTDAAMALAMGHVMLREFHLDNPSQYFTDYVRRYTDMPMLVMLEERDGYYAAGRMLRAADLVDALGQENNPEWKTVAFNTNGEMVAPNGSIGFRWGEKGKWNLEQRDGKTGEETELQLSLLGSQDE
;
A
#
# COMPACT_ATOMS: atom_id res chain seq x y z
N MET A 1 3.31 47.32 36.35
CA MET A 1 2.46 48.52 36.18
C MET A 1 1.03 48.17 36.58
N SER A 2 0.27 49.13 37.12
CA SER A 2 -1.11 48.89 37.55
C SER A 2 -2.08 49.08 36.38
N LYS A 3 -2.71 47.98 35.91
CA LYS A 3 -3.74 48.02 34.86
C LYS A 3 -4.89 48.97 35.21
N PHE A 4 -5.18 49.14 36.49
CA PHE A 4 -6.21 50.05 36.97
C PHE A 4 -5.79 51.52 36.78
N LEU A 5 -4.55 51.88 37.12
CA LEU A 5 -4.04 53.25 36.93
C LEU A 5 -3.83 53.60 35.45
N ASP A 6 -3.46 52.61 34.62
CA ASP A 6 -3.30 52.83 33.17
C ASP A 6 -4.59 53.30 32.49
N ARG A 7 -5.77 52.98 33.05
CA ARG A 7 -7.06 53.51 32.56
C ARG A 7 -7.13 55.03 32.59
N PHE A 8 -6.40 55.70 33.47
CA PHE A 8 -6.35 57.17 33.56
C PHE A 8 -5.56 57.79 32.39
N ARG A 9 -4.84 56.99 31.59
CA ARG A 9 -4.19 57.43 30.35
C ARG A 9 -5.12 57.41 29.13
N TYR A 10 -6.44 57.25 29.33
CA TYR A 10 -7.43 57.04 28.27
C TYR A 10 -7.24 57.92 27.02
N PHE A 11 -7.23 59.25 27.18
CA PHE A 11 -7.04 60.16 26.05
C PHE A 11 -5.60 60.23 25.54
N LYS A 12 -4.62 60.02 26.43
CA LYS A 12 -3.18 60.03 26.09
C LYS A 12 -2.77 58.84 25.20
N GLN A 13 -3.59 57.79 25.15
CA GLN A 13 -3.36 56.59 24.32
C GLN A 13 -4.06 56.66 22.95
N LYS A 14 -4.89 57.68 22.67
CA LYS A 14 -5.49 57.87 21.34
C LYS A 14 -4.46 58.44 20.37
N GLY A 15 -4.20 57.73 19.28
CA GLY A 15 -3.37 58.18 18.17
C GLY A 15 -4.19 58.91 17.10
N GLU A 16 -3.75 58.85 15.85
CA GLU A 16 -4.49 59.40 14.72
C GLU A 16 -5.83 58.68 14.49
N THR A 17 -6.80 59.43 14.01
CA THR A 17 -8.00 58.86 13.40
C THR A 17 -7.71 58.53 11.94
N PHE A 18 -8.41 57.55 11.38
CA PHE A 18 -8.31 57.19 9.97
C PHE A 18 -9.70 56.99 9.37
N ALA A 19 -9.79 57.02 8.04
CA ALA A 19 -11.04 56.89 7.29
C ALA A 19 -12.13 57.87 7.76
N ASP A 20 -11.84 59.18 7.70
CA ASP A 20 -12.79 60.26 8.02
C ASP A 20 -13.50 60.12 9.37
N GLY A 21 -12.75 59.66 10.38
CA GLY A 21 -13.26 59.47 11.73
C GLY A 21 -13.97 58.14 11.98
N HIS A 22 -14.04 57.25 10.99
CA HIS A 22 -14.57 55.90 11.17
C HIS A 22 -13.67 55.05 12.09
N GLY A 23 -12.35 55.21 11.97
CA GLY A 23 -11.35 54.44 12.70
C GLY A 23 -10.49 55.29 13.64
N GLN A 24 -10.02 54.64 14.72
CA GLN A 24 -9.10 55.23 15.69
C GLN A 24 -7.92 54.28 15.91
N LEU A 25 -6.71 54.76 15.65
CA LEU A 25 -5.50 54.07 16.08
C LEU A 25 -5.28 54.28 17.58
N LEU A 26 -4.97 53.21 18.32
CA LEU A 26 -4.71 53.26 19.76
C LEU A 26 -3.29 52.76 20.08
N ASN A 27 -2.56 53.54 20.86
CA ASN A 27 -1.26 53.19 21.42
C ASN A 27 -1.45 52.64 22.84
N THR A 28 -2.06 51.47 22.94
CA THR A 28 -2.35 50.80 24.22
C THR A 28 -1.50 49.55 24.43
N ASN A 29 -1.41 49.12 25.69
CA ASN A 29 -0.68 47.92 26.07
C ASN A 29 -1.32 46.67 25.47
N ARG A 30 -0.50 45.75 24.94
CA ARG A 30 -0.92 44.47 24.34
C ARG A 30 -0.19 43.28 24.95
N ASP A 31 0.32 43.41 26.17
CA ASP A 31 1.11 42.36 26.84
C ASP A 31 0.28 41.09 27.10
N TRP A 32 -1.05 41.21 27.14
CA TRP A 32 -1.96 40.05 27.26
C TRP A 32 -1.78 39.02 26.13
N GLU A 33 -1.22 39.43 24.99
CA GLU A 33 -0.90 38.55 23.86
C GLU A 33 0.16 37.50 24.20
N ASP A 34 0.98 37.73 25.23
CA ASP A 34 1.96 36.75 25.70
C ASP A 34 1.32 35.44 26.15
N GLY A 35 0.04 35.45 26.56
CA GLY A 35 -0.70 34.24 26.91
C GLY A 35 -0.74 33.21 25.77
N TYR A 36 -1.00 33.66 24.53
CA TYR A 36 -0.99 32.78 23.36
C TYR A 36 0.44 32.47 22.88
N ARG A 37 1.38 33.44 22.97
CA ARG A 37 2.78 33.21 22.62
C ARG A 37 3.40 32.10 23.47
N GLN A 38 3.16 32.14 24.78
CA GLN A 38 3.66 31.15 25.74
C GLN A 38 3.01 29.77 25.58
N ARG A 39 1.78 29.70 25.04
CA ARG A 39 1.15 28.43 24.64
C ARG A 39 1.88 27.78 23.47
N TRP A 40 2.26 28.55 22.45
CA TRP A 40 2.93 28.05 21.24
C TRP A 40 4.40 27.66 21.47
N GLN A 41 5.11 28.38 22.34
CA GLN A 41 6.46 28.02 22.76
C GLN A 41 6.52 26.59 23.29
N HIS A 42 7.61 25.89 23.00
CA HIS A 42 7.79 24.47 23.29
C HIS A 42 9.27 24.18 23.59
N ASP A 43 9.54 23.02 24.17
CA ASP A 43 10.87 22.64 24.65
C ASP A 43 11.76 22.16 23.50
N LYS A 44 11.19 21.33 22.61
CA LYS A 44 11.89 20.79 21.43
C LYS A 44 10.91 20.26 20.39
N ILE A 45 11.44 20.03 19.19
CA ILE A 45 10.79 19.27 18.11
C ILE A 45 11.60 18.00 17.83
N VAL A 46 10.91 16.88 17.61
CA VAL A 46 11.51 15.59 17.26
C VAL A 46 10.91 15.11 15.95
N ARG A 47 11.73 14.63 15.00
CA ARG A 47 11.22 14.02 13.77
C ARG A 47 10.65 12.63 14.06
N SER A 48 9.43 12.37 13.62
CA SER A 48 8.84 11.02 13.63
C SER A 48 7.90 10.82 12.44
N THR A 49 7.23 9.66 12.40
CA THR A 49 6.23 9.27 11.38
C THR A 49 5.17 8.36 12.03
N HIS A 50 4.17 7.95 11.27
CA HIS A 50 3.07 7.09 11.74
C HIS A 50 3.19 5.68 11.16
N GLY A 51 3.39 4.69 12.03
CA GLY A 51 3.40 3.26 11.68
C GLY A 51 2.00 2.69 11.48
N VAL A 52 1.27 3.23 10.50
CA VAL A 52 -0.10 2.84 10.16
C VAL A 52 -0.24 2.62 8.65
N ASN A 53 -1.03 1.62 8.24
CA ASN A 53 -1.21 1.27 6.83
C ASN A 53 -2.08 2.30 6.10
N CYS A 54 -1.47 3.41 5.69
CA CYS A 54 -2.17 4.52 5.03
C CYS A 54 -1.51 5.02 3.74
N THR A 55 -0.42 4.38 3.31
CA THR A 55 0.49 4.78 2.20
C THR A 55 1.15 6.16 2.33
N GLY A 56 0.72 7.00 3.27
CA GLY A 56 1.16 8.39 3.36
C GLY A 56 2.65 8.59 3.66
N SER A 57 3.25 7.78 4.55
CA SER A 57 4.67 7.88 4.93
C SER A 57 5.13 9.32 5.28
N CYS A 58 4.24 10.10 5.89
CA CYS A 58 4.46 11.52 6.16
C CYS A 58 5.39 11.70 7.37
N SER A 59 6.43 12.52 7.23
CA SER A 59 7.28 12.97 8.33
C SER A 59 6.64 14.12 9.11
N TRP A 60 6.70 14.07 10.44
CA TRP A 60 6.11 15.04 11.36
C TRP A 60 7.13 15.61 12.34
N LYS A 61 6.90 16.85 12.76
CA LYS A 61 7.52 17.56 13.89
C LYS A 61 6.68 17.24 15.12
N ILE A 62 7.22 16.45 16.04
CA ILE A 62 6.58 16.13 17.31
C ILE A 62 7.01 17.17 18.34
N TYR A 63 6.06 17.95 18.84
CA TYR A 63 6.33 19.03 19.80
C TYR A 63 6.29 18.47 21.22
N VAL A 64 7.37 18.70 21.96
CA VAL A 64 7.44 18.43 23.40
C VAL A 64 7.38 19.77 24.13
N LYS A 65 6.46 19.90 25.08
CA LYS A 65 6.31 21.06 25.95
C LYS A 65 6.03 20.60 27.37
N ASN A 66 6.71 21.20 28.35
CA ASN A 66 6.68 20.77 29.74
C ASN A 66 7.07 19.28 29.91
N GLY A 67 8.04 18.80 29.12
CA GLY A 67 8.50 17.41 29.15
C GLY A 67 7.50 16.38 28.61
N LEU A 68 6.37 16.81 28.03
CA LEU A 68 5.33 15.95 27.46
C LEU A 68 5.12 16.28 25.98
N VAL A 69 4.87 15.27 25.16
CA VAL A 69 4.35 15.49 23.81
C VAL A 69 3.00 16.21 23.89
N THR A 70 2.82 17.29 23.12
CA THR A 70 1.61 18.11 23.16
C THR A 70 0.83 18.16 21.85
N TRP A 71 1.51 18.27 20.71
CA TRP A 71 0.89 18.25 19.37
C TRP A 71 1.94 17.90 18.32
N GLU A 72 1.52 17.75 17.08
CA GLU A 72 2.39 17.59 15.92
C GLU A 72 2.00 18.53 14.76
N THR A 73 3.00 18.92 13.96
CA THR A 73 2.80 19.56 12.65
C THR A 73 3.67 18.86 11.62
N GLN A 74 3.34 18.95 10.34
CA GLN A 74 4.12 18.27 9.32
C GLN A 74 5.55 18.82 9.20
N GLN A 75 6.47 17.93 8.82
CA GLN A 75 7.75 18.34 8.26
C GLN A 75 7.54 18.81 6.82
N THR A 76 8.39 19.71 6.37
CA THR A 76 8.31 20.33 5.03
C THR A 76 9.66 20.32 4.32
N ASP A 77 10.61 19.53 4.83
CA ASP A 77 12.00 19.50 4.39
C ASP A 77 12.35 18.20 3.65
N TYR A 78 11.36 17.60 2.98
CA TYR A 78 11.65 16.53 2.02
C TYR A 78 12.60 17.06 0.94
N PRO A 79 13.51 16.22 0.41
CA PRO A 79 14.25 16.57 -0.79
C PRO A 79 13.28 17.03 -1.88
N ARG A 80 13.56 18.22 -2.43
CA ARG A 80 12.69 18.84 -3.43
C ARG A 80 12.67 17.99 -4.70
N THR A 81 11.53 18.00 -5.37
CA THR A 81 11.36 17.42 -6.70
C THR A 81 12.08 18.30 -7.73
N ARG A 82 12.04 17.87 -9.01
CA ARG A 82 12.52 18.70 -10.11
C ARG A 82 11.75 20.02 -10.19
N PRO A 83 12.32 21.10 -10.77
CA PRO A 83 11.66 22.40 -10.88
C PRO A 83 10.30 22.38 -11.60
N ASP A 84 10.07 21.41 -12.49
CA ASP A 84 8.82 21.23 -13.25
C ASP A 84 7.73 20.47 -12.48
N LEU A 85 8.03 19.98 -11.27
CA LEU A 85 7.12 19.21 -10.44
C LEU A 85 6.84 19.94 -9.12
N PRO A 86 5.60 19.91 -8.60
CA PRO A 86 5.33 20.36 -7.24
C PRO A 86 6.07 19.47 -6.23
N ASN A 87 6.46 20.05 -5.10
CA ASN A 87 7.13 19.30 -4.03
C ASN A 87 6.09 18.53 -3.20
N HIS A 88 6.55 17.50 -2.48
CA HIS A 88 5.70 16.69 -1.61
C HIS A 88 5.22 17.41 -0.33
N GLU A 89 5.89 18.47 0.09
CA GLU A 89 5.54 19.16 1.34
C GLU A 89 4.16 19.82 1.25
N PRO A 90 3.34 19.81 2.31
CA PRO A 90 3.62 19.28 3.65
C PRO A 90 3.25 17.80 3.86
N ARG A 91 2.61 17.13 2.89
CA ARG A 91 1.90 15.86 3.12
C ARG A 91 0.95 15.97 4.34
N GLY A 92 0.77 14.87 5.07
CA GLY A 92 -0.06 14.79 6.26
C GLY A 92 -1.53 14.55 5.96
N CYS A 93 -2.32 14.30 7.01
CA CYS A 93 -3.75 14.06 6.92
C CYS A 93 -4.39 14.31 8.31
N PRO A 94 -5.72 14.48 8.40
CA PRO A 94 -6.38 14.75 9.68
C PRO A 94 -6.20 13.61 10.70
N ARG A 95 -6.05 12.37 10.23
CA ARG A 95 -5.80 11.21 11.11
C ARG A 95 -4.43 11.36 11.80
N GLY A 96 -3.38 11.63 11.04
CA GLY A 96 -2.02 11.84 11.56
C GLY A 96 -1.93 13.05 12.50
N ALA A 97 -2.61 14.15 12.17
CA ALA A 97 -2.64 15.36 13.01
C ALA A 97 -3.28 15.15 14.40
N SER A 98 -3.97 14.02 14.63
CA SER A 98 -4.61 13.69 15.90
C SER A 98 -3.83 12.68 16.73
N TYR A 99 -2.69 12.18 16.25
CA TYR A 99 -2.03 11.02 16.83
C TYR A 99 -1.49 11.27 18.26
N SER A 100 -1.04 12.50 18.56
CA SER A 100 -0.62 12.92 19.90
C SER A 100 -1.67 12.67 20.99
N TRP A 101 -2.96 12.62 20.64
CA TRP A 101 -4.04 12.30 21.57
C TRP A 101 -3.81 10.96 22.29
N TYR A 102 -3.32 9.93 21.59
CA TYR A 102 -3.21 8.57 22.13
C TYR A 102 -2.21 8.43 23.28
N LEU A 103 -1.24 9.33 23.41
CA LEU A 103 -0.11 9.14 24.33
C LEU A 103 -0.57 9.07 25.79
N TYR A 104 -1.52 9.93 26.16
CA TYR A 104 -2.02 10.05 27.53
C TYR A 104 -3.54 9.94 27.62
N SER A 105 -4.22 9.55 26.54
CA SER A 105 -5.68 9.41 26.55
C SER A 105 -6.16 8.32 27.50
N ALA A 106 -7.45 8.36 27.81
CA ALA A 106 -8.12 7.37 28.65
C ALA A 106 -8.02 5.93 28.11
N ASN A 107 -7.71 5.75 26.82
CA ASN A 107 -7.61 4.43 26.19
C ASN A 107 -6.16 3.94 26.03
N ARG A 108 -5.17 4.62 26.61
CA ARG A 108 -3.77 4.20 26.56
C ARG A 108 -3.55 2.90 27.37
N LEU A 109 -3.00 1.87 26.73
CA LEU A 109 -2.48 0.69 27.44
C LEU A 109 -1.18 1.06 28.19
N LYS A 110 -1.25 1.04 29.52
CA LYS A 110 -0.14 1.44 30.43
C LYS A 110 0.65 0.27 31.00
N TYR A 111 0.02 -0.90 31.12
CA TYR A 111 0.59 -2.07 31.79
C TYR A 111 0.30 -3.34 30.97
N PRO A 112 1.10 -4.41 31.11
CA PRO A 112 0.70 -5.72 30.63
C PRO A 112 -0.58 -6.16 31.35
N MET A 113 -1.54 -6.69 30.59
CA MET A 113 -2.85 -7.09 31.09
C MET A 113 -3.04 -8.59 30.87
N MET A 114 -3.72 -9.26 31.79
CA MET A 114 -4.11 -10.66 31.65
C MET A 114 -5.59 -10.81 31.99
N ARG A 115 -6.29 -11.77 31.37
CA ARG A 115 -7.67 -12.09 31.76
C ARG A 115 -7.66 -12.64 33.19
N LYS A 116 -8.50 -12.12 34.07
CA LYS A 116 -8.55 -12.51 35.50
C LYS A 116 -8.66 -14.01 35.70
N ARG A 117 -9.51 -14.67 34.89
CA ARG A 117 -9.68 -16.14 34.95
C ARG A 117 -8.39 -16.89 34.61
N LEU A 118 -7.66 -16.45 33.59
CA LEU A 118 -6.38 -17.05 33.22
C LEU A 118 -5.32 -16.80 34.29
N MET A 119 -5.21 -15.56 34.80
CA MET A 119 -4.23 -15.22 35.85
C MET A 119 -4.46 -16.03 37.13
N LYS A 120 -5.72 -16.21 37.56
CA LYS A 120 -6.06 -17.03 38.72
C LYS A 120 -5.53 -18.46 38.54
N MET A 121 -5.88 -19.12 37.44
CA MET A 121 -5.44 -20.49 37.17
C MET A 121 -3.93 -20.59 36.96
N TRP A 122 -3.32 -19.60 36.31
CA TRP A 122 -1.87 -19.54 36.09
C TRP A 122 -1.10 -19.58 37.41
N ARG A 123 -1.47 -18.71 38.35
CA ARG A 123 -0.82 -18.66 39.68
C ARG A 123 -1.11 -19.90 40.52
N GLU A 124 -2.33 -20.42 40.46
CA GLU A 124 -2.70 -21.68 41.12
C GLU A 124 -1.90 -22.87 40.57
N ALA A 125 -1.70 -22.95 39.25
CA ALA A 125 -0.90 -23.99 38.62
C ALA A 125 0.58 -23.85 38.99
N LYS A 126 1.14 -22.64 38.96
CA LYS A 126 2.53 -22.39 39.38
C LYS A 126 2.81 -22.71 40.86
N ALA A 127 1.79 -22.71 41.71
CA ALA A 127 1.94 -23.12 43.10
C ALA A 127 2.10 -24.65 43.24
N LEU A 128 1.69 -25.42 42.22
CA LEU A 128 1.75 -26.88 42.19
C LEU A 128 2.86 -27.39 41.25
N HIS A 129 3.24 -26.60 40.25
CA HIS A 129 4.22 -26.94 39.22
C HIS A 129 5.33 -25.88 39.20
N SER A 130 6.54 -26.26 39.61
CA SER A 130 7.70 -25.38 39.57
C SER A 130 8.15 -25.05 38.15
N ASP A 131 8.04 -26.01 37.22
CA ASP A 131 8.27 -25.77 35.80
C ASP A 131 7.04 -25.08 35.19
N PRO A 132 7.18 -23.85 34.65
CA PRO A 132 6.06 -23.13 34.06
C PRO A 132 5.46 -23.83 32.82
N VAL A 133 6.21 -24.67 32.10
CA VAL A 133 5.72 -25.46 30.96
C VAL A 133 4.72 -26.51 31.45
N GLU A 134 5.04 -27.19 32.55
CA GLU A 134 4.13 -28.16 33.20
C GLU A 134 2.92 -27.45 33.83
N ALA A 135 3.13 -26.25 34.41
CA ALA A 135 2.04 -25.43 34.90
C ALA A 135 1.03 -25.11 33.77
N TRP A 136 1.53 -24.75 32.58
CA TRP A 136 0.68 -24.53 31.40
C TRP A 136 -0.04 -25.81 30.96
N ALA A 137 0.68 -26.95 30.90
CA ALA A 137 0.11 -28.26 30.58
C ALA A 137 -1.11 -28.57 31.46
N SER A 138 -0.98 -28.40 32.78
CA SER A 138 -2.04 -28.65 33.77
C SER A 138 -3.32 -27.79 33.60
N ILE A 139 -3.22 -26.69 32.85
CA ILE A 139 -4.33 -25.79 32.54
C ILE A 139 -4.94 -26.14 31.18
N ILE A 140 -4.11 -26.35 30.16
CA ILE A 140 -4.57 -26.48 28.78
C ILE A 140 -5.10 -27.89 28.46
N GLU A 141 -4.60 -28.92 29.15
CA GLU A 141 -5.05 -30.31 29.01
C GLU A 141 -6.34 -30.59 29.79
N ASP A 142 -6.70 -29.72 30.74
CA ASP A 142 -7.98 -29.76 31.43
C ASP A 142 -9.04 -29.01 30.63
N ALA A 143 -10.02 -29.74 30.10
CA ALA A 143 -11.06 -29.20 29.25
C ALA A 143 -11.87 -28.06 29.91
N ASP A 144 -12.15 -28.14 31.21
CA ASP A 144 -12.95 -27.16 31.92
C ASP A 144 -12.14 -25.91 32.28
N LYS A 145 -10.87 -26.08 32.69
CA LYS A 145 -9.95 -24.95 32.85
C LYS A 145 -9.75 -24.23 31.53
N ALA A 146 -9.44 -24.94 30.44
CA ALA A 146 -9.25 -24.35 29.12
C ALA A 146 -10.50 -23.60 28.64
N LYS A 147 -11.68 -24.21 28.75
CA LYS A 147 -12.96 -23.61 28.40
C LYS A 147 -13.24 -22.33 29.19
N SER A 148 -12.95 -22.34 30.50
CA SER A 148 -13.28 -21.23 31.39
C SER A 148 -12.61 -19.90 31.02
N PHE A 149 -11.34 -19.91 30.60
CA PHE A 149 -10.68 -18.66 30.17
C PHE A 149 -10.98 -18.30 28.70
N LYS A 150 -11.24 -19.30 27.85
CA LYS A 150 -11.60 -19.09 26.44
C LYS A 150 -12.96 -18.41 26.32
N GLN A 151 -13.98 -18.85 27.07
CA GLN A 151 -15.32 -18.24 27.08
C GLN A 151 -15.34 -16.82 27.67
N ALA A 152 -14.33 -16.45 28.47
CA ALA A 152 -14.18 -15.10 29.01
C ALA A 152 -13.58 -14.09 28.01
N ARG A 153 -13.20 -14.50 26.79
CA ARG A 153 -12.70 -13.60 25.74
C ARG A 153 -13.81 -12.65 25.30
N GLY A 154 -13.51 -11.34 25.28
CA GLY A 154 -14.50 -10.31 24.92
C GLY A 154 -15.59 -10.05 25.97
N ARG A 155 -15.37 -10.43 27.24
CA ARG A 155 -16.33 -10.28 28.36
C ARG A 155 -15.76 -9.53 29.57
N GLY A 156 -14.84 -8.59 29.34
CA GLY A 156 -14.22 -7.80 30.42
C GLY A 156 -13.30 -8.61 31.35
N GLY A 157 -13.07 -8.12 32.56
CA GLY A 157 -12.27 -8.81 33.57
C GLY A 157 -10.77 -8.88 33.25
N PHE A 158 -10.22 -7.86 32.60
CA PHE A 158 -8.77 -7.68 32.55
C PHE A 158 -8.26 -7.21 33.91
N VAL A 159 -7.11 -7.73 34.32
CA VAL A 159 -6.40 -7.31 35.52
C VAL A 159 -4.96 -6.98 35.15
N ARG A 160 -4.37 -6.04 35.90
CA ARG A 160 -2.96 -5.67 35.74
C ARG A 160 -2.06 -6.85 36.06
N SER A 161 -1.09 -7.10 35.19
CA SER A 161 -0.03 -8.10 35.35
C SER A 161 1.34 -7.40 35.47
N SER A 162 2.42 -8.18 35.41
CA SER A 162 3.79 -7.70 35.24
C SER A 162 4.42 -8.27 33.95
N TRP A 163 5.47 -7.63 33.45
CA TRP A 163 6.21 -8.13 32.29
C TRP A 163 6.81 -9.52 32.55
N GLN A 164 7.34 -9.73 33.76
CA GLN A 164 7.86 -11.04 34.17
C GLN A 164 6.80 -12.13 34.09
N GLU A 165 5.59 -11.88 34.61
CA GLU A 165 4.52 -12.88 34.63
C GLU A 165 3.99 -13.21 33.23
N VAL A 166 3.80 -12.21 32.35
CA VAL A 166 3.30 -12.47 30.99
C VAL A 166 4.37 -13.11 30.10
N ASN A 167 5.64 -12.73 30.24
CA ASN A 167 6.73 -13.30 29.44
C ASN A 167 6.92 -14.79 29.76
N GLU A 168 6.91 -15.17 31.04
CA GLU A 168 7.02 -16.57 31.45
C GLU A 168 5.85 -17.41 30.94
N LEU A 169 4.61 -16.93 31.09
CA LEU A 169 3.41 -17.64 30.60
C LEU A 169 3.46 -17.83 29.07
N ILE A 170 3.79 -16.77 28.32
CA ILE A 170 3.86 -16.83 26.85
C ILE A 170 4.93 -17.83 26.42
N ALA A 171 6.14 -17.74 26.98
CA ALA A 171 7.24 -18.66 26.66
C ALA A 171 6.87 -20.11 27.00
N ALA A 172 6.29 -20.36 28.17
CA ALA A 172 5.84 -21.70 28.57
C ALA A 172 4.77 -22.28 27.64
N SER A 173 3.78 -21.45 27.27
CA SER A 173 2.75 -21.84 26.29
C SER A 173 3.36 -22.14 24.92
N ASN A 174 4.35 -21.37 24.47
CA ASN A 174 5.03 -21.62 23.20
C ASN A 174 5.85 -22.91 23.25
N VAL A 175 6.67 -23.11 24.28
CA VAL A 175 7.48 -24.34 24.45
C VAL A 175 6.60 -25.58 24.47
N TYR A 176 5.53 -25.57 25.29
CA TYR A 176 4.56 -26.67 25.34
C TYR A 176 3.94 -26.94 23.96
N THR A 177 3.48 -25.89 23.26
CA THR A 177 2.84 -26.04 21.95
C THR A 177 3.81 -26.63 20.92
N ILE A 178 5.04 -26.09 20.84
CA ILE A 178 6.09 -26.57 19.93
C ILE A 178 6.42 -28.03 20.23
N LYS A 179 6.66 -28.36 21.50
CA LYS A 179 7.08 -29.71 21.93
C LYS A 179 6.01 -30.77 21.66
N ASN A 180 4.74 -30.46 21.90
CA ASN A 180 3.66 -31.44 21.89
C ASN A 180 2.90 -31.50 20.56
N TYR A 181 2.93 -30.44 19.74
CA TYR A 181 2.14 -30.35 18.50
C TYR A 181 2.95 -29.96 17.26
N GLY A 182 4.13 -29.35 17.45
CA GLY A 182 4.95 -28.81 16.36
C GLY A 182 5.00 -27.28 16.36
N PRO A 183 6.09 -26.69 15.83
CA PRO A 183 6.30 -25.24 15.90
C PRO A 183 5.33 -24.43 15.04
N ASP A 184 4.81 -25.02 13.96
CA ASP A 184 3.80 -24.44 13.08
C ASP A 184 2.40 -24.29 13.71
N ARG A 185 2.20 -24.76 14.96
CA ARG A 185 1.01 -24.46 15.78
C ARG A 185 1.16 -23.16 16.57
N VAL A 186 2.31 -22.49 16.47
CA VAL A 186 2.53 -21.12 16.93
C VAL A 186 2.53 -20.20 15.73
N ALA A 187 1.61 -19.23 15.71
CA ALA A 187 1.41 -18.32 14.60
C ALA A 187 1.47 -16.86 15.05
N GLY A 188 1.90 -15.98 14.14
CA GLY A 188 1.78 -14.53 14.30
C GLY A 188 1.15 -13.87 13.08
N PHE A 189 0.31 -12.89 13.35
CA PHE A 189 -0.26 -12.01 12.35
C PHE A 189 0.23 -10.58 12.63
N SER A 190 1.05 -10.05 11.73
CA SER A 190 1.51 -8.66 11.77
C SER A 190 1.61 -8.18 10.33
N PRO A 191 0.84 -7.17 9.91
CA PRO A 191 0.78 -6.77 8.50
C PRO A 191 1.79 -5.68 8.16
N ILE A 192 1.96 -5.39 6.86
CA ILE A 192 2.58 -4.19 6.25
C ILE A 192 3.89 -3.77 6.94
N PRO A 193 5.02 -4.43 6.61
CA PRO A 193 6.32 -4.08 7.19
C PRO A 193 6.77 -2.64 6.85
N ALA A 194 6.38 -2.10 5.69
CA ALA A 194 6.82 -0.80 5.20
C ALA A 194 6.51 0.37 6.16
N MET A 195 5.42 0.29 6.94
CA MET A 195 5.04 1.36 7.86
C MET A 195 5.89 1.39 9.14
N SER A 196 6.51 0.27 9.53
CA SER A 196 7.39 0.17 10.71
C SER A 196 8.24 -1.09 10.70
N MET A 197 9.29 -1.10 9.88
CA MET A 197 10.05 -2.29 9.49
C MET A 197 10.56 -3.12 10.68
N VAL A 198 11.21 -2.47 11.65
CA VAL A 198 11.76 -3.16 12.82
C VAL A 198 10.64 -3.63 13.77
N SER A 199 9.55 -2.88 13.88
CA SER A 199 8.39 -3.30 14.67
C SER A 199 7.78 -4.58 14.11
N TYR A 200 7.59 -4.67 12.79
CA TYR A 200 7.18 -5.92 12.11
C TYR A 200 8.20 -7.04 12.35
N ALA A 201 9.49 -6.75 12.11
CA ALA A 201 10.56 -7.74 12.19
C ALA A 201 10.72 -8.35 13.58
N SER A 202 10.33 -7.64 14.65
CA SER A 202 10.43 -8.12 16.02
C SER A 202 9.70 -9.46 16.24
N GLY A 203 8.41 -9.52 15.92
CA GLY A 203 7.59 -10.73 16.04
C GLY A 203 7.91 -11.76 14.97
N ALA A 204 8.09 -11.31 13.72
CA ALA A 204 8.40 -12.21 12.60
C ALA A 204 9.73 -12.97 12.84
N ARG A 205 10.77 -12.27 13.31
CA ARG A 205 12.07 -12.90 13.62
C ARG A 205 11.96 -13.91 14.75
N TYR A 206 11.23 -13.58 15.82
CA TYR A 206 10.97 -14.51 16.92
C TYR A 206 10.32 -15.79 16.40
N LEU A 207 9.22 -15.66 15.64
CA LEU A 207 8.47 -16.79 15.08
C LEU A 207 9.31 -17.62 14.11
N SER A 208 10.03 -17.00 13.18
CA SER A 208 10.86 -17.74 12.23
C SER A 208 11.97 -18.53 12.93
N LEU A 209 12.57 -18.00 14.01
CA LEU A 209 13.62 -18.70 14.76
C LEU A 209 13.10 -19.94 15.49
N LEU A 210 11.87 -19.91 16.00
CA LEU A 210 11.23 -21.06 16.65
C LEU A 210 10.48 -21.98 15.67
N GLY A 211 10.43 -21.65 14.37
CA GLY A 211 9.72 -22.41 13.34
C GLY A 211 8.20 -22.15 13.27
N GLY A 212 7.73 -21.06 13.87
CA GLY A 212 6.32 -20.64 13.83
C GLY A 212 5.91 -20.03 12.49
N THR A 213 4.61 -19.95 12.24
CA THR A 213 4.05 -19.46 10.98
C THR A 213 3.90 -17.94 10.97
N CYS A 214 4.52 -17.28 9.99
CA CYS A 214 4.29 -15.87 9.68
C CYS A 214 3.17 -15.75 8.64
N LEU A 215 2.01 -15.23 9.04
CA LEU A 215 0.84 -15.12 8.17
C LEU A 215 0.99 -13.96 7.16
N SER A 216 0.51 -14.18 5.93
CA SER A 216 0.46 -13.16 4.88
C SER A 216 -0.61 -12.10 5.19
N PHE A 217 -0.56 -10.99 4.45
CA PHE A 217 -1.47 -9.85 4.65
C PHE A 217 -1.98 -9.22 3.36
N TYR A 218 -1.18 -9.19 2.28
CA TYR A 218 -1.52 -8.41 1.08
C TYR A 218 -2.63 -9.06 0.25
N ASP A 219 -2.54 -10.38 0.09
CA ASP A 219 -3.59 -11.27 -0.39
C ASP A 219 -4.82 -11.24 0.52
N TRP A 220 -4.63 -11.36 1.83
CA TRP A 220 -5.71 -11.40 2.83
C TRP A 220 -6.54 -10.11 2.87
N TYR A 221 -5.90 -8.94 2.75
CA TYR A 221 -6.60 -7.66 2.71
C TYR A 221 -7.27 -7.35 1.38
N CYS A 222 -7.09 -8.22 0.38
CA CYS A 222 -7.51 -7.97 -1.00
C CYS A 222 -6.86 -6.70 -1.59
N ASP A 223 -5.70 -6.31 -1.04
CA ASP A 223 -4.88 -5.22 -1.59
C ASP A 223 -4.00 -5.74 -2.74
N LEU A 224 -3.66 -7.03 -2.74
CA LEU A 224 -3.05 -7.73 -3.88
C LEU A 224 -4.06 -7.77 -5.04
N PRO A 225 -3.77 -7.16 -6.19
CA PRO A 225 -4.54 -7.38 -7.40
C PRO A 225 -3.99 -8.63 -8.11
N PRO A 226 -4.68 -9.79 -8.12
CA PRO A 226 -4.13 -11.00 -8.74
C PRO A 226 -3.83 -10.85 -10.24
N ALA A 227 -4.44 -9.84 -10.87
CA ALA A 227 -4.14 -9.46 -12.25
C ALA A 227 -2.68 -8.98 -12.45
N SER A 228 -2.02 -8.40 -11.43
CA SER A 228 -0.61 -7.97 -11.57
C SER A 228 0.34 -9.17 -11.72
N PRO A 229 0.29 -10.20 -10.85
CA PRO A 229 1.03 -11.44 -11.09
C PRO A 229 0.67 -12.15 -12.39
N GLN A 230 -0.59 -12.10 -12.83
CA GLN A 230 -1.04 -12.72 -14.08
C GLN A 230 -0.46 -12.03 -15.31
N THR A 231 -0.46 -10.69 -15.34
CA THR A 231 -0.03 -9.90 -16.52
C THR A 231 1.48 -9.69 -16.55
N TRP A 232 2.12 -9.46 -15.39
CA TRP A 232 3.53 -9.04 -15.33
C TRP A 232 4.44 -9.96 -14.52
N GLY A 233 3.89 -10.97 -13.83
CA GLY A 233 4.68 -11.79 -12.91
C GLY A 233 5.24 -11.00 -11.72
N GLU A 234 4.64 -9.86 -11.41
CA GLU A 234 5.04 -8.93 -10.32
C GLU A 234 3.91 -8.85 -9.29
N GLN A 235 4.28 -8.76 -8.00
CA GLN A 235 3.30 -8.62 -6.91
C GLN A 235 2.48 -7.34 -7.08
N THR A 236 3.16 -6.19 -7.02
CA THR A 236 2.64 -4.85 -7.30
C THR A 236 3.83 -3.89 -7.41
N ASP A 237 3.96 -3.23 -8.56
CA ASP A 237 4.78 -2.03 -8.72
C ASP A 237 3.93 -0.98 -9.46
N VAL A 238 4.02 0.29 -9.01
CA VAL A 238 3.15 1.38 -9.48
C VAL A 238 3.92 2.70 -9.53
N PRO A 239 3.55 3.64 -10.42
CA PRO A 239 4.17 4.96 -10.45
C PRO A 239 3.94 5.74 -9.14
N GLU A 240 4.94 6.53 -8.75
CA GLU A 240 4.83 7.44 -7.61
C GLU A 240 3.81 8.57 -7.87
N SER A 241 3.31 9.22 -6.82
CA SER A 241 2.33 10.29 -6.97
C SER A 241 2.84 11.51 -7.74
N ALA A 242 4.15 11.76 -7.69
CA ALA A 242 4.76 12.85 -8.46
C ALA A 242 4.62 12.63 -9.97
N ASP A 243 4.61 11.37 -10.42
CA ASP A 243 4.45 11.02 -11.83
C ASP A 243 3.02 11.25 -12.33
N TRP A 244 2.03 11.37 -11.45
CA TRP A 244 0.69 11.83 -11.85
C TRP A 244 0.75 13.20 -12.52
N TYR A 245 1.71 14.04 -12.14
CA TYR A 245 1.93 15.36 -12.73
C TYR A 245 2.53 15.31 -14.16
N ASN A 246 3.09 14.17 -14.54
CA ASN A 246 3.61 13.92 -15.87
C ASN A 246 2.53 13.45 -16.86
N SER A 247 1.40 12.91 -16.36
CA SER A 247 0.26 12.53 -17.21
C SER A 247 -0.55 13.72 -17.71
N SER A 248 -1.04 13.63 -18.95
CA SER A 248 -1.97 14.58 -19.59
C SER A 248 -3.44 14.14 -19.56
N TYR A 249 -3.72 12.90 -19.13
CA TYR A 249 -5.07 12.37 -18.98
C TYR A 249 -5.13 11.34 -17.84
N ILE A 250 -6.00 11.55 -16.85
CA ILE A 250 -6.10 10.67 -15.68
C ILE A 250 -7.55 10.26 -15.44
N ILE A 251 -7.78 8.95 -15.26
CA ILE A 251 -9.06 8.39 -14.82
C ILE A 251 -8.87 7.86 -13.39
N ALA A 252 -9.54 8.49 -12.42
CA ALA A 252 -9.60 8.00 -11.05
C ALA A 252 -10.76 7.00 -10.92
N TRP A 253 -10.46 5.72 -11.10
CA TRP A 253 -11.44 4.63 -11.13
C TRP A 253 -11.46 3.88 -9.80
N GLY A 254 -12.58 3.91 -9.07
CA GLY A 254 -12.71 3.23 -7.78
C GLY A 254 -11.71 3.70 -6.70
N SER A 255 -11.08 4.86 -6.89
CA SER A 255 -10.04 5.40 -6.02
C SER A 255 -10.45 6.77 -5.50
N ASN A 256 -10.81 6.84 -4.21
CA ASN A 256 -11.23 8.09 -3.57
C ASN A 256 -10.04 8.94 -3.09
N VAL A 257 -9.25 9.45 -4.06
CA VAL A 257 -7.96 10.12 -3.88
C VAL A 257 -7.91 11.14 -2.72
N PRO A 258 -8.79 12.15 -2.61
CA PRO A 258 -8.68 13.15 -1.53
C PRO A 258 -8.85 12.54 -0.12
N GLN A 259 -9.58 11.44 -0.01
CA GLN A 259 -9.86 10.80 1.28
C GLN A 259 -8.82 9.74 1.64
N THR A 260 -8.48 8.84 0.71
CA THR A 260 -7.61 7.68 0.95
C THR A 260 -6.14 7.93 0.57
N ARG A 261 -5.88 8.98 -0.21
CA ARG A 261 -4.56 9.45 -0.65
C ARG A 261 -4.36 10.94 -0.34
N THR A 262 -4.98 11.43 0.73
CA THR A 262 -4.93 12.83 1.20
C THR A 262 -3.56 13.53 1.04
N PRO A 263 -2.43 12.95 1.50
CA PRO A 263 -1.14 13.62 1.38
C PRO A 263 -0.59 13.76 -0.05
N ASP A 264 -1.14 13.00 -1.00
CA ASP A 264 -0.72 12.96 -2.42
C ASP A 264 -1.73 13.64 -3.35
N ALA A 265 -2.94 13.93 -2.86
CA ALA A 265 -4.03 14.48 -3.66
C ALA A 265 -3.69 15.81 -4.34
N HIS A 266 -2.73 16.57 -3.79
CA HIS A 266 -2.30 17.83 -4.38
C HIS A 266 -1.74 17.64 -5.80
N PHE A 267 -0.96 16.58 -6.06
CA PHE A 267 -0.45 16.26 -7.40
C PHE A 267 -1.59 16.11 -8.42
N PHE A 268 -2.68 15.43 -8.03
CA PHE A 268 -3.87 15.25 -8.86
C PHE A 268 -4.61 16.57 -9.10
N THR A 269 -4.71 17.44 -8.09
CA THR A 269 -5.39 18.73 -8.27
C THR A 269 -4.56 19.74 -9.05
N GLU A 270 -3.24 19.75 -8.85
CA GLU A 270 -2.32 20.72 -9.44
C GLU A 270 -2.03 20.39 -10.90
N VAL A 271 -1.96 19.10 -11.27
CA VAL A 271 -1.75 18.72 -12.67
C VAL A 271 -2.88 19.21 -13.58
N ARG A 272 -4.08 19.41 -13.04
CA ARG A 272 -5.20 20.01 -13.79
C ARG A 272 -4.89 21.43 -14.27
N TYR A 273 -4.09 22.20 -13.51
CA TYR A 273 -3.63 23.52 -13.95
C TYR A 273 -2.60 23.45 -15.08
N LYS A 274 -1.94 22.30 -15.25
CA LYS A 274 -1.09 22.00 -16.40
C LYS A 274 -1.89 21.60 -17.66
N GLY A 275 -3.22 21.59 -17.56
CA GLY A 275 -4.14 21.24 -18.65
C GLY A 275 -4.56 19.77 -18.69
N THR A 276 -4.16 18.96 -17.71
CA THR A 276 -4.52 17.54 -17.64
C THR A 276 -6.00 17.37 -17.31
N LYS A 277 -6.70 16.60 -18.16
CA LYS A 277 -8.11 16.24 -17.93
C LYS A 277 -8.21 15.11 -16.92
N THR A 278 -9.22 15.19 -16.06
CA THR A 278 -9.46 14.24 -14.98
C THR A 278 -10.90 13.71 -15.01
N VAL A 279 -11.07 12.40 -14.88
CA VAL A 279 -12.39 11.73 -14.84
C VAL A 279 -12.51 10.91 -13.57
N ALA A 280 -13.62 11.05 -12.84
CA ALA A 280 -13.96 10.18 -11.71
C ALA A 280 -14.91 9.08 -12.17
N VAL A 281 -14.59 7.83 -11.86
CA VAL A 281 -15.50 6.68 -12.06
C VAL A 281 -15.80 6.06 -10.70
N THR A 282 -16.96 6.43 -10.14
CA THR A 282 -17.43 5.99 -8.81
C THR A 282 -18.95 5.84 -8.83
N PRO A 283 -19.52 4.79 -8.19
CA PRO A 283 -20.97 4.57 -8.18
C PRO A 283 -21.75 5.65 -7.44
N ASP A 284 -21.13 6.29 -6.45
CA ASP A 284 -21.63 7.43 -5.69
C ASP A 284 -20.87 8.72 -6.02
N TYR A 285 -21.39 9.86 -5.56
CA TYR A 285 -20.73 11.16 -5.69
C TYR A 285 -19.66 11.33 -4.60
N ALA A 286 -18.63 10.48 -4.66
CA ALA A 286 -17.52 10.47 -3.73
C ALA A 286 -16.69 11.77 -3.81
N GLU A 287 -15.84 12.03 -2.81
CA GLU A 287 -15.00 13.24 -2.77
C GLU A 287 -14.13 13.41 -4.02
N ILE A 288 -13.65 12.32 -4.62
CA ILE A 288 -12.89 12.35 -5.88
C ILE A 288 -13.66 13.01 -7.03
N ALA A 289 -14.99 12.81 -7.11
CA ALA A 289 -15.81 13.42 -8.16
C ALA A 289 -15.76 14.95 -8.13
N LYS A 290 -15.60 15.55 -6.93
CA LYS A 290 -15.47 17.01 -6.76
C LYS A 290 -14.18 17.56 -7.39
N LEU A 291 -13.16 16.73 -7.58
CA LEU A 291 -11.87 17.15 -8.14
C LEU A 291 -11.77 16.91 -9.65
N CYS A 292 -12.73 16.20 -10.24
CA CYS A 292 -12.67 15.78 -11.64
C CYS A 292 -13.54 16.65 -12.54
N ASP A 293 -13.22 16.62 -13.83
CA ASP A 293 -13.92 17.40 -14.86
C ASP A 293 -15.16 16.65 -15.40
N LEU A 294 -15.23 15.32 -15.19
CA LEU A 294 -16.36 14.46 -15.50
C LEU A 294 -16.55 13.42 -14.40
N TRP A 295 -17.80 13.14 -14.04
CA TRP A 295 -18.18 12.02 -13.19
C TRP A 295 -19.00 11.00 -13.98
N LEU A 296 -18.55 9.75 -13.98
CA LEU A 296 -19.27 8.60 -14.52
C LEU A 296 -19.63 7.66 -13.37
N ALA A 297 -20.90 7.27 -13.30
CA ALA A 297 -21.46 6.52 -12.19
C ALA A 297 -22.00 5.14 -12.63
N PRO A 298 -21.12 4.20 -13.00
CA PRO A 298 -21.56 2.84 -13.32
C PRO A 298 -22.15 2.17 -12.06
N LYS A 299 -22.94 1.12 -12.28
CA LYS A 299 -23.36 0.25 -11.19
C LYS A 299 -22.11 -0.37 -10.55
N GLN A 300 -22.04 -0.38 -9.21
CA GLN A 300 -20.87 -0.92 -8.53
C GLN A 300 -20.64 -2.40 -8.88
N GLY A 301 -19.41 -2.76 -9.21
CA GLY A 301 -19.04 -4.12 -9.61
C GLY A 301 -19.28 -4.43 -11.09
N THR A 302 -19.77 -3.48 -11.89
CA THR A 302 -19.90 -3.64 -13.36
C THR A 302 -18.83 -2.86 -14.13
N ASP A 303 -17.82 -2.36 -13.45
CA ASP A 303 -16.74 -1.54 -14.00
C ASP A 303 -16.00 -2.21 -15.18
N ALA A 304 -15.81 -3.53 -15.09
CA ALA A 304 -15.19 -4.31 -16.17
C ALA A 304 -15.97 -4.24 -17.49
N ALA A 305 -17.30 -4.12 -17.47
CA ALA A 305 -18.10 -3.97 -18.68
C ALA A 305 -17.80 -2.65 -19.39
N MET A 306 -17.62 -1.57 -18.62
CA MET A 306 -17.21 -0.28 -19.15
C MET A 306 -15.77 -0.33 -19.68
N ALA A 307 -14.84 -0.98 -18.96
CA ALA A 307 -13.46 -1.13 -19.41
C ALA A 307 -13.36 -1.93 -20.73
N LEU A 308 -14.14 -3.01 -20.87
CA LEU A 308 -14.23 -3.80 -22.11
C LEU A 308 -14.77 -2.96 -23.27
N ALA A 309 -15.81 -2.16 -23.05
CA ALA A 309 -16.36 -1.28 -24.08
C ALA A 309 -15.38 -0.17 -24.50
N MET A 310 -14.62 0.40 -23.55
CA MET A 310 -13.54 1.35 -23.86
C MET A 310 -12.44 0.68 -24.68
N GLY A 311 -11.98 -0.50 -24.27
CA GLY A 311 -10.98 -1.28 -25.01
C GLY A 311 -11.44 -1.63 -26.43
N HIS A 312 -12.72 -1.92 -26.63
CA HIS A 312 -13.30 -2.16 -27.95
C HIS A 312 -13.15 -0.96 -28.88
N VAL A 313 -13.52 0.24 -28.42
CA VAL A 313 -13.37 1.48 -29.22
C VAL A 313 -11.89 1.77 -29.48
N MET A 314 -11.02 1.59 -28.47
CA MET A 314 -9.58 1.79 -28.64
C MET A 314 -8.98 0.88 -29.71
N LEU A 315 -9.32 -0.41 -29.71
CA LEU A 315 -8.89 -1.34 -30.75
C LEU A 315 -9.45 -0.95 -32.12
N ARG A 316 -10.76 -0.70 -32.21
CA ARG A 316 -11.44 -0.32 -33.46
C ARG A 316 -10.78 0.88 -34.11
N GLU A 317 -10.65 1.98 -33.38
CA GLU A 317 -10.23 3.25 -33.97
C GLU A 317 -8.70 3.36 -34.10
N PHE A 318 -7.94 2.86 -33.14
CA PHE A 318 -6.49 3.11 -33.06
C PHE A 318 -5.61 1.90 -33.39
N HIS A 319 -6.18 0.70 -33.57
CA HIS A 319 -5.44 -0.48 -34.04
C HIS A 319 -5.93 -1.01 -35.39
N LEU A 320 -7.21 -0.83 -35.72
CA LEU A 320 -7.79 -1.30 -36.99
C LEU A 320 -7.98 -0.18 -38.00
N ASP A 321 -8.90 0.74 -37.76
CA ASP A 321 -9.36 1.70 -38.77
C ASP A 321 -8.30 2.76 -39.09
N ASN A 322 -7.58 3.24 -38.07
CA ASN A 322 -6.45 4.15 -38.21
C ASN A 322 -5.30 3.73 -37.28
N PRO A 323 -4.48 2.74 -37.68
CA PRO A 323 -3.48 2.13 -36.81
C PRO A 323 -2.45 3.15 -36.32
N SER A 324 -2.44 3.38 -35.01
CA SER A 324 -1.45 4.20 -34.33
C SER A 324 -0.09 3.53 -34.41
N GLN A 325 0.90 4.22 -34.99
CA GLN A 325 2.27 3.69 -35.08
C GLN A 325 2.83 3.34 -33.69
N TYR A 326 2.61 4.22 -32.70
CA TYR A 326 3.11 4.01 -31.34
C TYR A 326 2.44 2.79 -30.67
N PHE A 327 1.11 2.67 -30.75
CA PHE A 327 0.42 1.54 -30.11
C PHE A 327 0.73 0.22 -30.79
N THR A 328 0.80 0.21 -32.12
CA THR A 328 1.12 -0.99 -32.90
C THR A 328 2.51 -1.51 -32.59
N ASP A 329 3.51 -0.62 -32.51
CA ASP A 329 4.88 -0.99 -32.11
C ASP A 329 4.95 -1.46 -30.66
N TYR A 330 4.29 -0.75 -29.75
CA TYR A 330 4.31 -1.08 -28.34
C TYR A 330 3.79 -2.50 -28.08
N VAL A 331 2.61 -2.84 -28.60
CA VAL A 331 2.02 -4.16 -28.33
C VAL A 331 2.79 -5.29 -29.00
N ARG A 332 3.41 -5.04 -30.14
CA ARG A 332 4.28 -6.02 -30.81
C ARG A 332 5.50 -6.41 -29.98
N ARG A 333 6.11 -5.45 -29.26
CA ARG A 333 7.39 -5.66 -28.56
C ARG A 333 7.24 -5.97 -27.07
N TYR A 334 6.14 -5.52 -26.46
CA TYR A 334 5.98 -5.56 -25.00
C TYR A 334 4.76 -6.35 -24.52
N THR A 335 4.07 -7.06 -25.41
CA THR A 335 2.96 -7.93 -25.03
C THR A 335 3.13 -9.31 -25.65
N ASP A 336 2.29 -10.25 -25.21
CA ASP A 336 2.18 -11.59 -25.76
C ASP A 336 1.19 -11.67 -26.93
N MET A 337 0.67 -10.55 -27.44
CA MET A 337 -0.23 -10.53 -28.60
C MET A 337 0.31 -11.25 -29.86
N PRO A 338 1.60 -11.15 -30.26
CA PRO A 338 2.11 -11.88 -31.43
C PRO A 338 2.32 -13.38 -31.19
N MET A 339 2.13 -13.87 -29.96
CA MET A 339 2.41 -15.25 -29.62
C MET A 339 1.30 -16.18 -30.11
N LEU A 340 1.70 -17.38 -30.56
CA LEU A 340 0.78 -18.37 -31.11
C LEU A 340 0.08 -19.17 -30.01
N VAL A 341 -1.22 -19.39 -30.20
CA VAL A 341 -2.08 -20.21 -29.32
C VAL A 341 -2.56 -21.43 -30.09
N MET A 342 -2.45 -22.60 -29.47
CA MET A 342 -2.96 -23.84 -30.07
C MET A 342 -4.49 -23.90 -29.90
N LEU A 343 -5.19 -24.24 -30.97
CA LEU A 343 -6.62 -24.47 -30.94
C LEU A 343 -6.92 -25.94 -30.61
N GLU A 344 -7.87 -26.17 -29.73
CA GLU A 344 -8.35 -27.50 -29.37
C GLU A 344 -9.69 -27.77 -30.05
N GLU A 345 -9.79 -28.91 -30.72
CA GLU A 345 -11.02 -29.37 -31.35
C GLU A 345 -12.15 -29.55 -30.34
N ARG A 346 -13.35 -29.11 -30.72
CA ARG A 346 -14.62 -29.34 -30.03
C ARG A 346 -15.67 -29.75 -31.06
N ASP A 347 -16.84 -30.15 -30.58
CA ASP A 347 -17.94 -30.56 -31.43
C ASP A 347 -18.49 -29.37 -32.23
N GLY A 348 -18.03 -29.24 -33.48
CA GLY A 348 -18.46 -28.19 -34.43
C GLY A 348 -17.75 -26.84 -34.32
N TYR A 349 -16.73 -26.70 -33.48
CA TYR A 349 -15.95 -25.47 -33.31
C TYR A 349 -14.59 -25.74 -32.64
N TYR A 350 -13.79 -24.68 -32.43
CA TYR A 350 -12.52 -24.74 -31.70
C TYR A 350 -12.55 -23.91 -30.42
N ALA A 351 -11.78 -24.33 -29.42
CA ALA A 351 -11.50 -23.55 -28.22
C ALA A 351 -10.02 -23.19 -28.15
N ALA A 352 -9.69 -21.99 -27.64
CA ALA A 352 -8.29 -21.62 -27.38
C ALA A 352 -7.72 -22.50 -26.25
N GLY A 353 -6.63 -23.22 -26.55
CA GLY A 353 -5.90 -24.03 -25.58
C GLY A 353 -4.69 -23.28 -25.01
N ARG A 354 -3.59 -24.02 -24.80
CA ARG A 354 -2.32 -23.42 -24.35
C ARG A 354 -1.59 -22.69 -25.47
N MET A 355 -0.66 -21.82 -25.09
CA MET A 355 0.30 -21.24 -26.04
C MET A 355 1.20 -22.31 -26.64
N LEU A 356 1.56 -22.14 -27.91
CA LEU A 356 2.54 -22.96 -28.61
C LEU A 356 3.93 -22.74 -28.01
N ARG A 357 4.70 -23.83 -27.86
CA ARG A 357 6.05 -23.84 -27.30
C ARG A 357 7.05 -24.27 -28.35
N ALA A 358 8.31 -23.85 -28.21
CA ALA A 358 9.37 -24.28 -29.12
C ALA A 358 9.45 -25.82 -29.19
N ALA A 359 9.27 -26.52 -28.06
CA ALA A 359 9.24 -27.99 -27.98
C ALA A 359 8.13 -28.68 -28.81
N ASP A 360 7.11 -27.95 -29.25
CA ASP A 360 6.03 -28.51 -30.07
C ASP A 360 6.42 -28.64 -31.55
N LEU A 361 7.53 -28.03 -31.95
CA LEU A 361 8.00 -28.01 -33.33
C LEU A 361 9.17 -28.96 -33.52
N VAL A 362 9.34 -29.40 -34.77
CA VAL A 362 10.50 -30.18 -35.19
C VAL A 362 11.79 -29.42 -34.85
N ASP A 363 12.80 -30.14 -34.39
CA ASP A 363 14.07 -29.62 -33.90
C ASP A 363 13.97 -28.58 -32.77
N ALA A 364 12.80 -28.45 -32.14
CA ALA A 364 12.52 -27.52 -31.04
C ALA A 364 12.92 -26.05 -31.32
N LEU A 365 12.84 -25.61 -32.59
CA LEU A 365 13.39 -24.31 -33.05
C LEU A 365 14.87 -24.09 -32.66
N GLY A 366 15.66 -25.16 -32.59
CA GLY A 366 17.06 -25.12 -32.15
C GLY A 366 17.25 -24.79 -30.67
N GLN A 367 16.19 -24.86 -29.86
CA GLN A 367 16.27 -24.64 -28.41
C GLN A 367 16.55 -25.97 -27.70
N GLU A 368 17.77 -26.13 -27.19
CA GLU A 368 18.13 -27.30 -26.35
C GLU A 368 17.71 -27.11 -24.89
N ASN A 369 17.88 -25.90 -24.35
CA ASN A 369 17.52 -25.57 -22.97
C ASN A 369 16.07 -25.09 -22.86
N ASN A 370 15.29 -25.71 -21.95
CA ASN A 370 13.90 -25.39 -21.63
C ASN A 370 12.99 -25.06 -22.84
N PRO A 371 12.99 -25.86 -23.93
CA PRO A 371 12.18 -25.58 -25.12
C PRO A 371 10.67 -25.56 -24.83
N GLU A 372 10.21 -26.28 -23.83
CA GLU A 372 8.82 -26.32 -23.39
C GLU A 372 8.37 -25.05 -22.65
N TRP A 373 9.29 -24.14 -22.31
CA TRP A 373 9.02 -22.87 -21.60
C TRP A 373 9.26 -21.62 -22.47
N LYS A 374 9.43 -21.80 -23.78
CA LYS A 374 9.70 -20.72 -24.74
C LYS A 374 8.54 -20.61 -25.72
N THR A 375 7.85 -19.47 -25.72
CA THR A 375 6.71 -19.19 -26.61
C THR A 375 7.17 -18.91 -28.04
N VAL A 376 6.29 -19.13 -29.01
CA VAL A 376 6.58 -19.01 -30.45
C VAL A 376 5.67 -17.96 -31.09
N ALA A 377 6.20 -17.23 -32.06
CA ALA A 377 5.50 -16.26 -32.89
C ALA A 377 5.91 -16.42 -34.36
N PHE A 378 5.21 -15.76 -35.28
CA PHE A 378 5.70 -15.53 -36.65
C PHE A 378 6.45 -14.21 -36.74
N ASN A 379 7.48 -14.16 -37.58
CA ASN A 379 8.04 -12.89 -38.04
C ASN A 379 7.28 -12.36 -39.27
N THR A 380 7.57 -11.14 -39.70
CA THR A 380 6.93 -10.49 -40.86
C THR A 380 7.19 -11.18 -42.21
N ASN A 381 8.15 -12.11 -42.28
CA ASN A 381 8.41 -12.94 -43.46
C ASN A 381 7.63 -14.27 -43.44
N GLY A 382 6.79 -14.52 -42.43
CA GLY A 382 6.03 -15.76 -42.28
C GLY A 382 6.85 -16.92 -41.71
N GLU A 383 8.00 -16.66 -41.09
CA GLU A 383 8.83 -17.71 -40.46
C GLU A 383 8.50 -17.83 -38.97
N MET A 384 8.44 -19.05 -38.46
CA MET A 384 8.23 -19.31 -37.03
C MET A 384 9.52 -19.08 -36.24
N VAL A 385 9.43 -18.34 -35.14
CA VAL A 385 10.57 -17.96 -34.31
C VAL A 385 10.23 -18.03 -32.83
N ALA A 386 11.22 -18.39 -32.01
CA ALA A 386 11.15 -18.27 -30.55
C ALA A 386 11.89 -16.98 -30.13
N PRO A 387 11.19 -15.85 -29.91
CA PRO A 387 11.85 -14.60 -29.55
C PRO A 387 12.54 -14.71 -28.17
N ASN A 388 13.56 -13.87 -27.95
CA ASN A 388 14.15 -13.67 -26.63
C ASN A 388 13.10 -13.32 -25.56
N GLY A 389 13.45 -13.52 -24.28
CA GLY A 389 12.69 -12.98 -23.14
C GLY A 389 11.67 -13.91 -22.49
N SER A 390 11.19 -14.96 -23.18
CA SER A 390 10.32 -15.97 -22.57
C SER A 390 11.00 -16.68 -21.37
N ILE A 391 10.19 -17.21 -20.44
CA ILE A 391 10.70 -17.65 -19.13
C ILE A 391 11.75 -18.76 -19.21
N GLY A 392 11.72 -19.59 -20.27
CA GLY A 392 12.74 -20.61 -20.52
C GLY A 392 14.15 -20.04 -20.71
N PHE A 393 14.30 -18.79 -21.16
CA PHE A 393 15.62 -18.15 -21.29
C PHE A 393 16.21 -17.64 -19.96
N ARG A 394 15.41 -17.61 -18.88
CA ARG A 394 15.82 -17.05 -17.58
C ARG A 394 16.76 -17.99 -16.82
N TRP A 395 16.50 -19.29 -16.92
CA TRP A 395 17.18 -20.35 -16.17
C TRP A 395 17.84 -21.35 -17.14
N GLY A 396 18.83 -22.12 -16.66
CA GLY A 396 19.59 -23.05 -17.50
C GLY A 396 20.57 -22.40 -18.48
N GLU A 397 20.31 -21.16 -18.92
CA GLU A 397 21.18 -20.37 -19.82
C GLU A 397 21.26 -18.89 -19.41
N LYS A 398 21.96 -18.04 -20.17
CA LYS A 398 22.16 -16.60 -19.92
C LYS A 398 22.24 -15.78 -21.20
N GLY A 399 22.01 -14.47 -21.09
CA GLY A 399 22.20 -13.50 -22.18
C GLY A 399 20.99 -13.26 -23.08
N LYS A 400 20.00 -14.15 -23.09
CA LYS A 400 18.80 -14.08 -23.96
C LYS A 400 17.49 -13.79 -23.23
N TRP A 401 17.54 -13.59 -21.91
CA TRP A 401 16.38 -13.15 -21.13
C TRP A 401 16.30 -11.62 -21.12
N ASN A 402 15.82 -11.07 -22.24
CA ASN A 402 15.64 -9.64 -22.49
C ASN A 402 14.50 -9.44 -23.52
N LEU A 403 14.08 -8.19 -23.71
CA LEU A 403 13.04 -7.81 -24.67
C LEU A 403 13.64 -7.25 -25.98
N GLU A 404 14.88 -7.63 -26.32
CA GLU A 404 15.39 -7.32 -27.64
C GLU A 404 14.61 -8.14 -28.68
N GLN A 405 14.22 -7.49 -29.78
CA GLN A 405 13.47 -8.11 -30.86
C GLN A 405 14.40 -8.99 -31.71
N ARG A 406 14.81 -10.12 -31.15
CA ARG A 406 15.77 -11.06 -31.73
C ARG A 406 15.24 -12.49 -31.69
N ASP A 407 15.63 -13.25 -32.69
CA ASP A 407 15.44 -14.69 -32.73
C ASP A 407 16.32 -15.35 -31.65
N GLY A 408 15.70 -16.07 -30.72
CA GLY A 408 16.37 -16.77 -29.64
C GLY A 408 17.28 -17.92 -30.10
N LYS A 409 17.17 -18.38 -31.36
CA LYS A 409 18.11 -19.36 -31.95
C LYS A 409 19.31 -18.64 -32.55
N THR A 410 19.11 -17.83 -33.59
CA THR A 410 20.18 -17.23 -34.38
C THR A 410 20.82 -16.00 -33.73
N GLY A 411 20.07 -15.28 -32.88
CA GLY A 411 20.47 -14.00 -32.31
C GLY A 411 20.27 -12.80 -33.24
N GLU A 412 19.77 -13.04 -34.46
CA GLU A 412 19.50 -11.99 -35.44
C GLU A 412 18.25 -11.19 -35.08
N GLU A 413 18.16 -9.96 -35.58
CA GLU A 413 16.99 -9.10 -35.38
C GLU A 413 15.78 -9.67 -36.12
N THR A 414 14.60 -9.59 -35.50
CA THR A 414 13.36 -10.11 -36.07
C THR A 414 12.18 -9.21 -35.70
N GLU A 415 11.31 -8.95 -36.67
CA GLU A 415 10.08 -8.21 -36.44
C GLU A 415 8.91 -9.19 -36.35
N LEU A 416 8.24 -9.24 -35.20
CA LEU A 416 7.12 -10.15 -34.97
C LEU A 416 5.83 -9.66 -35.65
N GLN A 417 5.07 -10.57 -36.23
CA GLN A 417 3.77 -10.29 -36.84
C GLN A 417 2.65 -10.42 -35.79
N LEU A 418 1.67 -9.49 -35.81
CA LEU A 418 0.59 -9.46 -34.82
C LEU A 418 -0.62 -10.32 -35.19
N SER A 419 -1.10 -10.20 -36.43
CA SER A 419 -2.32 -10.87 -36.90
C SER A 419 -2.00 -11.77 -38.07
N LEU A 420 -2.69 -12.91 -38.14
CA LEU A 420 -2.62 -13.85 -39.26
C LEU A 420 -3.60 -13.51 -40.39
N LEU A 421 -4.48 -12.52 -40.20
CA LEU A 421 -5.42 -12.09 -41.24
C LEU A 421 -4.67 -11.59 -42.49
N GLY A 422 -4.97 -12.21 -43.63
CA GLY A 422 -4.29 -11.95 -44.91
C GLY A 422 -3.18 -12.96 -45.22
N SER A 423 -2.87 -13.86 -44.30
CA SER A 423 -1.88 -14.94 -44.45
C SER A 423 -2.30 -16.23 -43.75
N GLN A 424 -3.60 -16.41 -43.47
CA GLN A 424 -4.15 -17.64 -42.89
C GLN A 424 -4.41 -18.71 -43.96
N ASP A 425 -4.27 -19.98 -43.58
CA ASP A 425 -4.58 -21.12 -44.46
C ASP A 425 -6.11 -21.31 -44.63
N GLU A 426 -6.89 -21.15 -43.55
CA GLU A 426 -8.35 -21.29 -43.50
C GLU A 426 -9.04 -20.33 -42.52
#